data_AF-A0A7W4I9Z1-F1
#
_entry.id   AF-A0A7W4I9Z1-F1
#
_cell.length_a   1.000
_cell.length_b   1.000
_cell.length_c   1.000
_cell.angle_alpha   90.00
_cell.angle_beta   90.00
_cell.angle_gamma   90.00
#
_symmetry.space_group_name_H-M   'P 1'
#
loop_
_entity.id
_entity.type
_entity.pdbx_description
1 polymer ?
#
loop_
_entity_poly.entity_id
_entity_poly.type
_entity_poly.pdbx_seq_one_letter_code
_entity_poly.pdbx_strand_id
1 'polypeptide(L)'
;MASKVTHARSYVPRSTLSVTGRRGDYNELIGADAYQVLSFLKPALPDEYAEFDKHRRGDALNLDLYGWDQDQSVGVVQVRQAFRIYKRQEFTNVRKTYVLCGFNESGTPFRHPVSAHAVRRACSGSPAETVAAAQRWMWGVTAKQLAESRRQGDILIVPERQADMRAALERKYPNLRIDHLTGLDATFLVSSHAVQAEEILIVRSPGGSVSRVLAKHPILRHSKGQHATVSAPRSGNHGWFSIRLADEAVAWDFSERFGD
;
A
#
# COMPACT_ATOMS: atom_id res chain seq x y z
N MET A 1 14.87 -37.23 20.17
CA MET A 1 15.38 -37.04 18.79
C MET A 1 14.74 -35.77 18.23
N ALA A 2 15.48 -34.65 18.27
CA ALA A 2 14.97 -33.35 17.86
C ALA A 2 15.49 -33.01 16.45
N SER A 3 14.57 -32.93 15.49
CA SER A 3 14.84 -32.49 14.11
C SER A 3 15.07 -30.98 14.10
N LYS A 4 16.27 -30.54 13.72
CA LYS A 4 16.59 -29.14 13.44
C LYS A 4 16.15 -28.84 12.00
N VAL A 5 15.11 -28.03 11.86
CA VAL A 5 14.72 -27.44 10.57
C VAL A 5 15.59 -26.20 10.34
N THR A 6 16.51 -26.30 9.40
CA THR A 6 17.37 -25.19 8.94
C THR A 6 16.63 -24.43 7.84
N HIS A 7 16.12 -23.23 8.14
CA HIS A 7 15.61 -22.33 7.10
C HIS A 7 16.78 -21.72 6.33
N ALA A 8 16.96 -22.14 5.07
CA ALA A 8 17.85 -21.48 4.12
C ALA A 8 17.22 -20.15 3.70
N ARG A 9 17.75 -19.03 4.19
CA ARG A 9 17.50 -17.71 3.60
C ARG A 9 18.35 -17.61 2.33
N SER A 10 17.71 -17.48 1.17
CA SER A 10 18.37 -17.16 -0.08
C SER A 10 19.04 -15.79 0.03
N TYR A 11 20.37 -15.78 -0.01
CA TYR A 11 21.20 -14.59 0.01
C TYR A 11 21.18 -13.94 -1.38
N VAL A 12 20.64 -12.72 -1.48
CA VAL A 12 20.78 -11.89 -2.68
C VAL A 12 22.01 -10.98 -2.47
N PRO A 13 22.98 -10.95 -3.39
CA PRO A 13 24.19 -10.16 -3.22
C PRO A 13 23.88 -8.66 -3.18
N ARG A 14 24.44 -7.94 -2.21
CA ARG A 14 24.40 -6.47 -2.15
C ARG A 14 25.45 -5.91 -3.11
N SER A 15 25.04 -5.47 -4.29
CA SER A 15 25.87 -4.62 -5.14
C SER A 15 25.71 -3.15 -4.74
N THR A 16 26.79 -2.53 -4.28
CA THR A 16 26.92 -1.08 -4.12
C THR A 16 26.86 -0.40 -5.49
N LEU A 17 25.84 0.40 -5.77
CA LEU A 17 25.69 1.14 -7.03
C LEU A 17 25.60 2.64 -6.78
N SER A 18 26.42 3.41 -7.50
CA SER A 18 26.50 4.88 -7.46
C SER A 18 25.53 5.52 -8.47
N VAL A 19 25.00 6.70 -8.12
CA VAL A 19 23.88 7.39 -8.80
C VAL A 19 24.38 8.57 -9.64
N THR A 20 24.06 8.60 -10.93
CA THR A 20 24.04 9.84 -11.75
C THR A 20 22.97 9.74 -12.83
N GLY A 21 21.89 10.52 -12.73
CA GLY A 21 20.84 10.62 -13.76
C GLY A 21 20.26 12.02 -13.85
N ARG A 22 20.09 12.55 -15.06
CA ARG A 22 19.43 13.84 -15.34
C ARG A 22 17.94 13.63 -15.63
N ARG A 23 17.16 14.68 -15.37
CA ARG A 23 15.70 14.76 -15.58
C ARG A 23 15.35 14.46 -17.05
N GLY A 24 14.54 13.43 -17.32
CA GLY A 24 13.93 13.20 -18.64
C GLY A 24 14.14 11.82 -19.29
N ASP A 25 14.94 10.92 -18.71
CA ASP A 25 15.07 9.56 -19.22
C ASP A 25 13.99 8.64 -18.62
N TYR A 26 13.18 8.01 -19.47
CA TYR A 26 11.97 7.24 -19.12
C TYR A 26 12.24 5.84 -18.53
N ASN A 27 13.32 5.67 -17.78
CA ASN A 27 13.61 4.53 -16.92
C ASN A 27 14.00 5.10 -15.55
N GLU A 28 13.03 5.59 -14.77
CA GLU A 28 13.25 6.39 -13.55
C GLU A 28 13.74 5.56 -12.33
N LEU A 29 14.43 4.43 -12.54
CA LEU A 29 15.15 3.73 -11.48
C LEU A 29 16.55 3.32 -11.93
N ILE A 30 17.52 4.09 -11.46
CA ILE A 30 18.95 3.82 -11.56
C ILE A 30 19.35 3.08 -10.26
N GLY A 31 19.53 1.76 -10.33
CA GLY A 31 20.10 0.98 -9.21
C GLY A 31 19.66 -0.48 -9.11
N ALA A 32 18.54 -0.86 -9.70
CA ALA A 32 18.16 -2.25 -9.95
C ALA A 32 17.84 -2.39 -11.43
N ASP A 33 18.08 -3.55 -12.04
CA ASP A 33 17.62 -3.78 -13.42
C ASP A 33 16.09 -3.71 -13.39
N ALA A 34 15.53 -2.58 -13.83
CA ALA A 34 14.09 -2.32 -13.77
C ALA A 34 13.29 -3.42 -14.47
N TYR A 35 13.89 -4.05 -15.49
CA TYR A 35 13.34 -5.21 -16.17
C TYR A 35 13.21 -6.44 -15.24
N GLN A 36 14.21 -6.71 -14.40
CA GLN A 36 14.16 -7.80 -13.42
C GLN A 36 13.09 -7.54 -12.36
N VAL A 37 12.99 -6.31 -11.87
CA VAL A 37 11.97 -5.94 -10.87
C VAL A 37 10.57 -6.02 -11.48
N LEU A 38 10.35 -5.50 -12.69
CA LEU A 38 9.07 -5.63 -13.38
C LEU A 38 8.72 -7.08 -13.70
N SER A 39 9.70 -7.89 -14.09
CA SER A 39 9.49 -9.34 -14.29
C SER A 39 9.09 -10.04 -13.00
N PHE A 40 9.73 -9.69 -11.87
CA PHE A 40 9.34 -10.19 -10.55
C PHE A 40 7.92 -9.79 -10.19
N LEU A 41 7.52 -8.54 -10.45
CA LEU A 41 6.20 -8.01 -10.14
C LEU A 41 5.12 -8.42 -11.16
N LYS A 42 5.47 -9.04 -12.29
CA LYS A 42 4.56 -9.35 -13.39
C LYS A 42 3.28 -10.08 -12.96
N PRO A 43 3.30 -11.07 -12.04
CA PRO A 43 2.08 -11.73 -11.58
C PRO A 43 1.05 -10.82 -10.89
N ALA A 44 1.48 -9.64 -10.42
CA ALA A 44 0.61 -8.63 -9.80
C ALA A 44 0.18 -7.52 -10.78
N LEU A 45 0.65 -7.55 -12.03
CA LEU A 45 0.51 -6.48 -13.01
C LEU A 45 -0.28 -6.98 -14.23
N PRO A 46 -0.95 -6.06 -14.97
CA PRO A 46 -1.59 -6.45 -16.21
C PRO A 46 -0.56 -6.80 -17.28
N ASP A 47 -1.01 -7.54 -18.30
CA ASP A 47 -0.18 -7.83 -19.46
C ASP A 47 0.02 -6.57 -20.30
N GLU A 48 1.24 -6.43 -20.81
CA GLU A 48 1.59 -5.35 -21.72
C GLU A 48 1.20 -5.77 -23.12
N TYR A 49 0.73 -4.81 -23.91
CA TYR A 49 0.32 -5.06 -25.28
C TYR A 49 0.42 -3.78 -26.10
N ALA A 50 0.48 -3.93 -27.42
CA ALA A 50 0.44 -2.81 -28.35
C ALA A 50 -0.23 -3.29 -29.64
N GLU A 51 -1.45 -2.82 -29.87
CA GLU A 51 -2.28 -3.23 -31.00
C GLU A 51 -2.73 -1.96 -31.72
N PHE A 52 -2.18 -1.74 -32.92
CA PHE A 52 -2.55 -0.60 -33.77
C PHE A 52 -2.83 -1.05 -35.20
N ASP A 53 -3.87 -0.47 -35.79
CA ASP A 53 -4.18 -0.66 -37.20
C ASP A 53 -3.28 0.20 -38.11
N LYS A 54 -3.42 0.01 -39.44
CA LYS A 54 -2.71 0.80 -40.47
C LYS A 54 -2.98 2.31 -40.42
N HIS A 55 -4.00 2.74 -39.68
CA HIS A 55 -4.37 4.13 -39.46
C HIS A 55 -3.94 4.65 -38.08
N ARG A 56 -3.13 3.88 -37.34
CA ARG A 56 -2.66 4.16 -35.98
C ARG A 56 -3.80 4.28 -34.95
N ARG A 57 -4.94 3.66 -35.22
CA ARG A 57 -6.02 3.47 -34.23
C ARG A 57 -5.75 2.19 -33.46
N GLY A 58 -6.16 2.16 -32.21
CA GLY A 58 -5.90 1.06 -31.29
C GLY A 58 -5.31 1.56 -29.99
N ASP A 59 -4.72 0.66 -29.21
CA ASP A 59 -4.20 0.96 -27.90
C ASP A 59 -2.95 0.15 -27.53
N ALA A 60 -2.21 0.70 -26.59
CA ALA A 60 -1.04 0.07 -26.00
C ALA A 60 -1.02 0.29 -24.50
N LEU A 61 -0.70 -0.76 -23.76
CA LEU A 61 -0.49 -0.72 -22.33
C LEU A 61 0.98 -0.97 -22.00
N ASN A 62 1.57 -0.03 -21.27
CA ASN A 62 2.96 -0.06 -20.84
C ASN A 62 3.05 0.06 -19.32
N LEU A 63 4.11 -0.51 -18.74
CA LEU A 63 4.40 -0.47 -17.33
C LEU A 63 5.70 0.31 -17.08
N ASP A 64 5.63 1.35 -16.25
CA ASP A 64 6.80 2.13 -15.85
C ASP A 64 7.07 1.92 -14.35
N LEU A 65 8.28 1.53 -13.96
CA LEU A 65 8.64 1.35 -12.55
C LEU A 65 9.08 2.70 -11.93
N TYR A 66 8.42 3.11 -10.86
CA TYR A 66 8.63 4.40 -10.18
C TYR A 66 9.30 4.27 -8.81
N GLY A 67 9.20 3.10 -8.18
CA GLY A 67 9.77 2.86 -6.85
C GLY A 67 9.96 1.38 -6.60
N TRP A 68 10.97 1.06 -5.82
CA TRP A 68 11.27 -0.31 -5.40
C TRP A 68 11.88 -0.29 -4.01
N ASP A 69 11.29 -1.05 -3.10
CA ASP A 69 11.84 -1.35 -1.79
C ASP A 69 12.20 -2.84 -1.75
N GLN A 70 13.51 -3.12 -1.82
CA GLN A 70 14.03 -4.48 -1.86
C GLN A 70 13.77 -5.24 -0.55
N ASP A 71 13.82 -4.55 0.60
CA ASP A 71 13.63 -5.18 1.91
C ASP A 71 12.18 -5.63 2.10
N GLN A 72 11.23 -4.88 1.55
CA GLN A 72 9.82 -5.24 1.55
C GLN A 72 9.41 -6.09 0.34
N SER A 73 10.24 -6.14 -0.71
CA SER A 73 9.89 -6.72 -2.02
C SER A 73 8.58 -6.13 -2.60
N VAL A 74 8.44 -4.80 -2.48
CA VAL A 74 7.27 -4.04 -2.93
C VAL A 74 7.71 -2.93 -3.88
N GLY A 75 6.97 -2.75 -4.97
CA GLY A 75 7.21 -1.73 -5.98
C GLY A 75 6.05 -0.78 -6.19
N VAL A 76 6.35 0.40 -6.71
CA VAL A 76 5.36 1.34 -7.27
C VAL A 76 5.51 1.33 -8.78
N VAL A 77 4.46 0.95 -9.49
CA VAL A 77 4.41 0.87 -10.94
C VAL A 77 3.33 1.81 -11.46
N GLN A 78 3.62 2.56 -12.52
CA GLN A 78 2.61 3.23 -13.31
C GLN A 78 2.15 2.29 -14.42
N VAL A 79 0.84 2.02 -14.44
CA VAL A 79 0.16 1.41 -15.57
C VAL A 79 -0.31 2.53 -16.48
N ARG A 80 0.14 2.53 -17.73
CA ARG A 80 -0.17 3.56 -18.72
C ARG A 80 -0.80 2.93 -19.96
N GLN A 81 -2.03 3.32 -20.26
CA GLN A 81 -2.70 2.96 -21.52
C GLN A 81 -2.70 4.19 -22.43
N ALA A 82 -2.08 4.07 -23.61
CA ALA A 82 -2.16 5.04 -24.69
C ALA A 82 -3.13 4.51 -25.75
N PHE A 83 -4.13 5.27 -26.15
CA PHE A 83 -5.14 4.81 -27.09
C PHE A 83 -5.61 5.90 -28.05
N ARG A 84 -6.02 5.49 -29.24
CA ARG A 84 -6.58 6.35 -30.29
C ARG A 84 -7.75 5.64 -30.97
N ILE A 85 -8.96 6.16 -30.75
CA ILE A 85 -10.20 5.53 -31.24
C ILE A 85 -10.51 6.02 -32.66
N TYR A 86 -10.39 7.33 -32.90
CA TYR A 86 -10.83 7.93 -34.16
C TYR A 86 -9.65 8.37 -35.04
N LYS A 87 -9.79 8.13 -36.36
CA LYS A 87 -8.82 8.61 -37.37
C LYS A 87 -8.63 10.13 -37.33
N ARG A 88 -9.69 10.87 -37.01
CA ARG A 88 -9.70 12.34 -36.92
C ARG A 88 -9.23 12.89 -35.56
N GLN A 89 -9.05 12.06 -34.54
CA GLN A 89 -8.38 12.55 -33.32
C GLN A 89 -6.94 12.87 -33.67
N GLU A 90 -6.54 14.12 -33.51
CA GLU A 90 -5.17 14.58 -33.76
C GLU A 90 -4.19 14.07 -32.71
N PHE A 91 -4.68 13.81 -31.49
CA PHE A 91 -3.86 13.44 -30.34
C PHE A 91 -4.21 12.05 -29.79
N THR A 92 -3.19 11.37 -29.27
CA THR A 92 -3.33 10.09 -28.55
C THR A 92 -3.80 10.38 -27.14
N ASN A 93 -4.84 9.67 -26.69
CA ASN A 93 -5.32 9.78 -25.31
C ASN A 93 -4.49 8.89 -24.40
N VAL A 94 -4.29 9.31 -23.15
CA VAL A 94 -3.49 8.56 -22.19
C VAL A 94 -4.21 8.47 -20.85
N ARG A 95 -4.44 7.24 -20.39
CA ARG A 95 -4.89 6.91 -19.03
C ARG A 95 -3.71 6.39 -18.22
N LYS A 96 -3.65 6.79 -16.95
CA LYS A 96 -2.57 6.40 -16.03
C LYS A 96 -3.15 6.05 -14.67
N THR A 97 -2.65 4.97 -14.08
CA THR A 97 -2.88 4.61 -12.68
C THR A 97 -1.54 4.22 -12.08
N TYR A 98 -1.28 4.66 -10.85
CA TYR A 98 -0.12 4.21 -10.10
C TYR A 98 -0.59 3.14 -9.12
N VAL A 99 0.17 2.06 -9.01
CA VAL A 99 -0.15 0.95 -8.12
C VAL A 99 1.04 0.60 -7.25
N LEU A 100 0.78 0.38 -5.97
CA LEU A 100 1.68 -0.34 -5.09
C LEU A 100 1.44 -1.84 -5.31
N CYS A 101 2.48 -2.60 -5.63
CA CYS A 101 2.35 -4.01 -5.95
C CYS A 101 3.50 -4.83 -5.38
N GLY A 102 3.25 -6.11 -5.20
CA GLY A 102 4.21 -7.06 -4.63
C GLY A 102 3.52 -8.36 -4.27
N PHE A 103 4.08 -9.06 -3.28
CA PHE A 103 3.55 -10.32 -2.79
C PHE A 103 3.26 -10.22 -1.29
N ASN A 104 2.18 -10.85 -0.85
CA ASN A 104 1.90 -10.95 0.58
C ASN A 104 2.74 -12.05 1.24
N GLU A 105 2.54 -12.26 2.54
CA GLU A 105 3.27 -13.25 3.34
C GLU A 105 3.05 -14.69 2.86
N SER A 106 1.96 -14.95 2.12
CA SER A 106 1.63 -16.24 1.52
C SER A 106 2.19 -16.41 0.10
N GLY A 107 2.91 -15.41 -0.43
CA GLY A 107 3.38 -15.40 -1.82
C GLY A 107 2.30 -15.07 -2.85
N THR A 108 1.11 -14.65 -2.42
CA THR A 108 0.04 -14.24 -3.33
C THR A 108 0.32 -12.82 -3.85
N PRO A 109 0.25 -12.58 -5.17
CA PRO A 109 0.43 -11.25 -5.72
C PRO A 109 -0.70 -10.31 -5.26
N PHE A 110 -0.36 -9.04 -5.02
CA PHE A 110 -1.34 -7.99 -4.75
C PHE A 110 -1.03 -6.73 -5.53
N ARG A 111 -2.09 -5.95 -5.80
CA ARG A 111 -2.02 -4.64 -6.45
C ARG A 111 -2.99 -3.69 -5.76
N HIS A 112 -2.49 -2.54 -5.33
CA HIS A 112 -3.25 -1.50 -4.64
C HIS A 112 -3.07 -0.15 -5.34
N PRO A 113 -4.12 0.44 -5.94
CA PRO A 113 -4.07 1.78 -6.52
C PRO A 113 -3.69 2.86 -5.52
N VAL A 114 -2.72 3.70 -5.91
CA VAL A 114 -2.20 4.79 -5.07
C VAL A 114 -2.25 6.15 -5.76
N SER A 115 -2.27 7.22 -4.96
CA SER A 115 -2.33 8.58 -5.48
C SER A 115 -1.10 8.95 -6.31
N ALA A 116 -1.33 9.39 -7.54
CA ALA A 116 -0.32 9.95 -8.43
C ALA A 116 0.43 11.15 -7.81
N HIS A 117 -0.23 11.92 -6.93
CA HIS A 117 0.41 13.03 -6.24
C HIS A 117 1.40 12.54 -5.18
N ALA A 118 1.05 11.50 -4.43
CA ALA A 118 1.93 10.91 -3.43
C ALA A 118 3.21 10.33 -4.07
N VAL A 119 3.06 9.61 -5.19
CA VAL A 119 4.17 9.02 -5.93
C VAL A 119 5.08 10.09 -6.52
N ARG A 120 4.52 11.02 -7.32
CA ARG A 120 5.33 12.03 -8.04
C ARG A 120 6.04 13.02 -7.13
N ARG A 121 5.55 13.25 -5.91
CA ARG A 121 6.24 14.11 -4.95
C ARG A 121 7.53 13.47 -4.40
N ALA A 122 7.60 12.14 -4.41
CA ALA A 122 8.71 11.38 -3.85
C ALA A 122 9.65 10.77 -4.92
N CYS A 123 9.26 10.77 -6.19
CA CYS A 123 10.01 10.13 -7.27
C CYS A 123 11.40 10.78 -7.55
N SER A 124 11.64 11.99 -7.04
CA SER A 124 12.97 12.62 -7.09
C SER A 124 13.91 12.14 -5.99
N GLY A 125 13.41 11.36 -5.02
CA GLY A 125 14.16 10.76 -3.93
C GLY A 125 14.70 9.38 -4.31
N SER A 126 14.96 8.56 -3.30
CA SER A 126 15.34 7.16 -3.50
C SER A 126 14.15 6.29 -3.97
N PRO A 127 14.42 5.17 -4.66
CA PRO A 127 13.38 4.21 -5.05
C PRO A 127 12.47 3.76 -3.91
N ALA A 128 13.06 3.50 -2.74
CA ALA A 128 12.35 3.07 -1.54
C ALA A 128 11.54 4.21 -0.91
N GLU A 129 12.01 5.46 -1.01
CA GLU A 129 11.23 6.63 -0.54
C GLU A 129 9.93 6.81 -1.32
N THR A 130 9.90 6.45 -2.60
CA THR A 130 8.66 6.47 -3.41
C THR A 130 7.66 5.43 -2.90
N VAL A 131 8.12 4.23 -2.55
CA VAL A 131 7.30 3.18 -1.91
C VAL A 131 6.78 3.66 -0.56
N ALA A 132 7.66 4.19 0.29
CA ALA A 132 7.28 4.72 1.60
C ALA A 132 6.33 5.93 1.50
N ALA A 133 6.42 6.75 0.46
CA ALA A 133 5.50 7.86 0.22
C ALA A 133 4.09 7.36 -0.17
N ALA A 134 4.01 6.35 -1.05
CA ALA A 134 2.74 5.71 -1.39
C ALA A 134 2.07 5.08 -0.15
N GLN A 135 2.84 4.34 0.65
CA GLN A 135 2.40 3.75 1.92
C GLN A 135 1.92 4.80 2.94
N ARG A 136 2.67 5.88 3.13
CA ARG A 136 2.25 6.98 4.02
C ARG A 136 0.93 7.62 3.58
N TRP A 137 0.73 7.77 2.26
CA TRP A 137 -0.52 8.26 1.72
C TRP A 137 -1.66 7.28 1.98
N MET A 138 -1.48 5.98 1.72
CA MET A 138 -2.49 4.94 1.95
C MET A 138 -3.03 4.99 3.38
N TRP A 139 -2.17 5.10 4.40
CA TRP A 139 -2.64 5.07 5.80
C TRP A 139 -2.77 6.44 6.46
N GLY A 140 -2.48 7.53 5.74
CA GLY A 140 -2.49 8.89 6.28
C GLY A 140 -1.53 9.10 7.45
N VAL A 141 -0.32 8.53 7.37
CA VAL A 141 0.67 8.52 8.47
C VAL A 141 1.94 9.30 8.15
N THR A 142 2.62 9.77 9.19
CA THR A 142 3.97 10.34 9.08
C THR A 142 5.03 9.25 8.86
N ALA A 143 6.23 9.63 8.41
CA ALA A 143 7.34 8.68 8.23
C ALA A 143 7.72 7.97 9.55
N LYS A 144 7.75 8.72 10.65
CA LYS A 144 8.02 8.15 11.98
C LYS A 144 6.94 7.13 12.38
N GLN A 145 5.67 7.47 12.20
CA GLN A 145 4.57 6.54 12.48
C GLN A 145 4.68 5.28 11.62
N LEU A 146 4.93 5.42 10.31
CA LEU A 146 5.08 4.26 9.43
C LEU A 146 6.20 3.32 9.90
N ALA A 147 7.36 3.86 10.27
CA ALA A 147 8.49 3.09 10.76
C ALA A 147 8.22 2.36 12.08
N GLU A 148 7.36 2.92 12.95
CA GLU A 148 6.98 2.34 14.23
C GLU A 148 5.73 1.45 14.15
N SER A 149 5.09 1.36 12.98
CA SER A 149 3.82 0.65 12.78
C SER A 149 4.02 -0.82 12.40
N ARG A 150 2.94 -1.60 12.46
CA ARG A 150 2.89 -2.97 11.93
C ARG A 150 1.76 -3.12 10.92
N ARG A 151 2.07 -3.66 9.74
CA ARG A 151 1.11 -3.90 8.66
C ARG A 151 0.56 -5.32 8.74
N GLN A 152 -0.72 -5.49 8.40
CA GLN A 152 -1.32 -6.75 8.01
C GLN A 152 -2.22 -6.47 6.80
N GLY A 153 -1.77 -6.86 5.60
CA GLY A 153 -2.49 -6.57 4.36
C GLY A 153 -2.69 -5.07 4.11
N ASP A 154 -3.94 -4.66 3.97
CA ASP A 154 -4.42 -3.29 3.80
C ASP A 154 -4.59 -2.53 5.14
N ILE A 155 -4.36 -3.18 6.29
CA ILE A 155 -4.46 -2.56 7.61
C ILE A 155 -3.09 -2.24 8.20
N LEU A 156 -2.99 -1.08 8.86
CA LEU A 156 -1.84 -0.63 9.62
C LEU A 156 -2.20 -0.38 11.09
N ILE A 157 -1.45 -1.00 12.01
CA ILE A 157 -1.47 -0.71 13.45
C ILE A 157 -0.49 0.42 13.73
N VAL A 158 -1.00 1.59 14.10
CA VAL A 158 -0.20 2.81 14.29
C VAL A 158 -0.13 3.16 15.78
N PRO A 159 1.06 3.29 16.39
CA PRO A 159 1.18 3.64 17.79
C PRO A 159 0.69 5.07 18.06
N GLU A 160 -0.08 5.22 19.14
CA GLU A 160 -0.54 6.51 19.65
C GLU A 160 0.23 6.88 20.93
N ARG A 161 0.49 8.18 21.12
CA ARG A 161 1.35 8.67 22.21
C ARG A 161 0.60 9.02 23.49
N GLN A 162 -0.73 9.13 23.43
CA GLN A 162 -1.52 9.59 24.55
C GLN A 162 -1.84 8.42 25.49
N ALA A 163 -1.55 8.60 26.79
CA ALA A 163 -1.87 7.61 27.81
C ALA A 163 -3.39 7.47 28.02
N ASP A 164 -4.08 8.61 28.10
CA ASP A 164 -5.56 8.67 28.17
C ASP A 164 -6.13 9.05 26.79
N MET A 165 -6.31 8.04 25.95
CA MET A 165 -6.88 8.22 24.61
C MET A 165 -8.33 8.68 24.66
N ARG A 166 -9.12 8.24 25.63
CA ARG A 166 -10.54 8.55 25.68
C ARG A 166 -10.76 10.04 25.93
N ALA A 167 -10.14 10.59 26.98
CA ALA A 167 -10.24 12.02 27.28
C ALA A 167 -9.67 12.88 26.14
N ALA A 168 -8.60 12.41 25.48
CA ALA A 168 -8.05 13.09 24.30
C ALA A 168 -9.03 13.14 23.13
N LEU A 169 -9.77 12.05 22.87
CA LEU A 169 -10.78 11.99 21.81
C LEU A 169 -12.00 12.85 22.15
N GLU A 170 -12.52 12.78 23.38
CA GLU A 170 -13.65 13.61 23.83
C GLU A 170 -13.35 15.10 23.69
N ARG A 171 -12.12 15.54 24.04
CA ARG A 171 -11.68 16.92 23.85
C ARG A 171 -11.59 17.33 22.38
N LYS A 172 -11.08 16.44 21.53
CA LYS A 172 -10.85 16.71 20.10
C LYS A 172 -12.15 16.66 19.29
N TYR A 173 -13.10 15.84 19.73
CA TYR A 173 -14.35 15.54 19.04
C TYR A 173 -15.55 15.59 20.00
N PRO A 174 -15.83 16.75 20.62
CA PRO A 174 -16.84 16.84 21.68
C PRO A 174 -18.27 16.48 21.22
N ASN A 175 -18.53 16.58 19.92
CA ASN A 175 -19.83 16.30 19.31
C ASN A 175 -19.91 14.93 18.63
N LEU A 176 -18.85 14.12 18.69
CA LEU A 176 -18.84 12.80 18.08
C LEU A 176 -19.14 11.72 19.12
N ARG A 177 -19.90 10.71 18.71
CA ARG A 177 -20.15 9.54 19.53
C ARG A 177 -18.89 8.67 19.59
N ILE A 178 -18.50 8.29 20.80
CA ILE A 178 -17.39 7.37 21.05
C ILE A 178 -17.97 6.14 21.73
N ASP A 179 -18.02 5.01 21.02
CA ASP A 179 -18.35 3.73 21.64
C ASP A 179 -17.10 3.17 22.31
N HIS A 180 -17.26 2.61 23.50
CA HIS A 180 -16.19 2.00 24.28
C HIS A 180 -16.53 0.53 24.51
N LEU A 181 -15.79 -0.35 23.86
CA LEU A 181 -15.87 -1.79 24.08
C LEU A 181 -14.78 -2.18 25.09
N THR A 182 -15.20 -2.81 26.18
CA THR A 182 -14.33 -3.33 27.24
C THR A 182 -14.66 -4.79 27.50
N GLY A 183 -13.68 -5.56 27.96
CA GLY A 183 -13.82 -6.98 28.26
C GLY A 183 -12.53 -7.74 27.97
N LEU A 184 -12.46 -9.01 28.40
CA LEU A 184 -11.25 -9.83 28.24
C LEU A 184 -10.82 -9.99 26.78
N ASP A 185 -11.75 -9.88 25.81
CA ASP A 185 -11.50 -10.02 24.37
C ASP A 185 -12.42 -9.10 23.54
N ALA A 186 -12.35 -7.78 23.76
CA ALA A 186 -13.10 -6.84 22.92
C ALA A 186 -12.70 -7.06 21.45
N THR A 187 -13.68 -7.41 20.61
CA THR A 187 -13.45 -7.73 19.19
C THR A 187 -14.26 -6.80 18.31
N PHE A 188 -13.61 -6.19 17.33
CA PHE A 188 -14.25 -5.33 16.33
C PHE A 188 -13.82 -5.73 14.92
N LEU A 189 -14.79 -5.89 14.00
CA LEU A 189 -14.50 -6.22 12.62
C LEU A 189 -14.28 -4.94 11.80
N VAL A 190 -13.11 -4.83 11.19
CA VAL A 190 -12.72 -3.74 10.30
C VAL A 190 -12.49 -4.36 8.92
N SER A 191 -13.44 -4.18 8.00
CA SER A 191 -13.44 -4.87 6.70
C SER A 191 -13.35 -6.41 6.90
N SER A 192 -12.30 -7.07 6.41
CA SER A 192 -12.05 -8.51 6.57
C SER A 192 -11.25 -8.88 7.82
N HIS A 193 -10.91 -7.93 8.69
CA HIS A 193 -10.01 -8.11 9.81
C HIS A 193 -10.69 -7.99 11.17
N ALA A 194 -10.50 -8.99 12.02
CA ALA A 194 -10.90 -8.92 13.41
C ALA A 194 -9.79 -8.25 14.23
N VAL A 195 -10.13 -7.16 14.91
CA VAL A 195 -9.30 -6.46 15.89
C VAL A 195 -9.69 -6.96 17.27
N GLN A 196 -8.79 -7.70 17.93
CA GLN A 196 -8.97 -8.14 19.32
C GLN A 196 -8.07 -7.30 20.22
N ALA A 197 -8.58 -6.77 21.33
CA ALA A 197 -7.85 -5.88 22.22
C ALA A 197 -8.42 -5.89 23.65
N GLU A 198 -7.66 -5.37 24.61
CA GLU A 198 -8.14 -5.16 25.99
C GLU A 198 -9.29 -4.13 26.03
N GLU A 199 -9.17 -3.10 25.20
CA GLU A 199 -10.14 -2.03 25.07
C GLU A 199 -10.17 -1.54 23.62
N ILE A 200 -11.36 -1.21 23.11
CA ILE A 200 -11.55 -0.62 21.78
C ILE A 200 -12.41 0.64 21.90
N LEU A 201 -11.93 1.74 21.32
CA LEU A 201 -12.65 2.99 21.16
C LEU A 201 -13.03 3.17 19.69
N ILE A 202 -14.31 3.33 19.41
CA ILE A 202 -14.85 3.52 18.06
C ILE A 202 -15.43 4.93 17.98
N VAL A 203 -14.78 5.79 17.22
CA VAL A 203 -15.26 7.16 16.99
C VAL A 203 -16.16 7.15 15.78
N ARG A 204 -17.40 7.61 15.93
CA ARG A 204 -18.39 7.68 14.85
C ARG A 204 -18.60 9.11 14.37
N SER A 205 -18.71 9.27 13.07
CA SER A 205 -19.15 10.53 12.44
C SER A 205 -20.60 10.84 12.84
N PRO A 206 -21.08 12.09 12.65
CA PRO A 206 -22.47 12.45 12.98
C PRO A 206 -23.53 11.58 12.28
N GLY A 207 -23.21 11.04 11.10
CA GLY A 207 -24.05 10.07 10.38
C GLY A 207 -23.95 8.61 10.86
N GLY A 208 -23.27 8.32 11.96
CA GLY A 208 -23.15 6.98 12.55
C GLY A 208 -22.05 6.09 11.98
N SER A 209 -21.45 6.45 10.84
CA SER A 209 -20.33 5.72 10.24
C SER A 209 -19.08 5.74 11.12
N VAL A 210 -18.31 4.65 11.11
CA VAL A 210 -17.04 4.57 11.83
C VAL A 210 -16.01 5.49 11.15
N SER A 211 -15.48 6.42 11.93
CA SER A 211 -14.45 7.36 11.47
C SER A 211 -13.05 6.93 11.90
N ARG A 212 -12.92 6.37 13.11
CA ARG A 212 -11.65 5.92 13.68
C ARG A 212 -11.88 4.75 14.63
N VAL A 213 -10.91 3.84 14.66
CA VAL A 213 -10.83 2.74 15.61
C VAL A 213 -9.51 2.85 16.33
N LEU A 214 -9.55 2.87 17.66
CA LEU A 214 -8.37 2.79 18.51
C LEU A 214 -8.49 1.56 19.40
N ALA A 215 -7.38 0.89 19.61
CA ALA A 215 -7.34 -0.36 20.34
C ALA A 215 -6.13 -0.37 21.27
N LYS A 216 -6.32 -0.92 22.46
CA LYS A 216 -5.26 -1.09 23.46
C LYS A 216 -4.65 -2.47 23.33
N HIS A 217 -3.35 -2.51 23.03
CA HIS A 217 -2.61 -3.75 22.71
C HIS A 217 -3.29 -4.66 21.68
N PRO A 218 -3.63 -4.16 20.47
CA PRO A 218 -4.38 -4.95 19.50
C PRO A 218 -3.63 -6.16 18.97
N ILE A 219 -4.40 -7.19 18.66
CA ILE A 219 -4.07 -8.35 17.85
C ILE A 219 -4.99 -8.33 16.63
N LEU A 220 -4.41 -8.33 15.44
CA LEU A 220 -5.15 -8.37 14.19
C LEU A 220 -5.15 -9.77 13.58
N ARG A 221 -6.33 -10.23 13.18
CA ARG A 221 -6.54 -11.51 12.51
C ARG A 221 -7.35 -11.31 11.23
N HIS A 222 -6.81 -11.74 10.09
CA HIS A 222 -7.58 -11.80 8.85
C HIS A 222 -8.60 -12.95 8.92
N SER A 223 -9.88 -12.67 8.68
CA SER A 223 -10.97 -13.65 8.75
C SER A 223 -10.75 -14.90 7.89
N LYS A 224 -10.14 -14.73 6.70
CA LYS A 224 -9.81 -15.85 5.78
C LYS A 224 -8.43 -16.47 6.03
N GLY A 225 -7.70 -16.04 7.06
CA GLY A 225 -6.35 -16.54 7.36
C GLY A 225 -5.29 -16.25 6.30
N GLN A 226 -5.53 -15.27 5.40
CA GLN A 226 -4.62 -14.93 4.30
C GLN A 226 -3.35 -14.20 4.74
N HIS A 227 -3.35 -13.67 5.97
CA HIS A 227 -2.21 -13.01 6.59
C HIS A 227 -1.91 -13.68 7.94
N ALA A 228 -0.63 -13.77 8.29
CA ALA A 228 -0.22 -14.16 9.63
C ALA A 228 -0.80 -13.18 10.66
N THR A 229 -1.18 -13.68 11.85
CA THR A 229 -1.68 -12.83 12.93
C THR A 229 -0.61 -11.82 13.34
N VAL A 230 -1.00 -10.55 13.47
CA VAL A 230 -0.08 -9.46 13.82
C VAL A 230 -0.51 -8.84 15.13
N SER A 231 0.40 -8.83 16.10
CA SER A 231 0.24 -8.06 17.34
C SER A 231 0.85 -6.66 17.18
N ALA A 232 0.36 -5.72 17.98
CA ALA A 232 0.95 -4.40 18.08
C ALA A 232 2.47 -4.45 18.30
N PRO A 233 3.24 -3.53 17.70
CA PRO A 233 4.67 -3.45 17.94
C PRO A 233 4.93 -3.15 19.42
N ARG A 234 5.93 -3.82 20.00
CA ARG A 234 6.49 -3.42 21.30
C ARG A 234 7.21 -2.09 21.13
N SER A 235 6.51 -0.98 21.32
CA SER A 235 7.05 0.36 21.23
C SER A 235 6.74 1.11 22.52
N GLY A 236 7.74 1.29 23.39
CA GLY A 236 7.69 2.17 24.57
C GLY A 236 6.47 2.03 25.50
N ASN A 237 6.14 3.12 26.21
CA ASN A 237 4.94 3.26 27.06
C ASN A 237 3.63 3.39 26.25
N HIS A 238 3.59 2.92 24.99
CA HIS A 238 2.41 3.07 24.12
C HIS A 238 1.43 1.92 24.38
N GLY A 239 0.36 2.22 25.13
CA GLY A 239 -0.75 1.27 25.34
C GLY A 239 -1.74 1.25 24.18
N TRP A 240 -1.93 2.39 23.50
CA TRP A 240 -2.97 2.59 22.50
C TRP A 240 -2.42 2.68 21.08
N PHE A 241 -3.22 2.18 20.14
CA PHE A 241 -2.90 2.15 18.72
C PHE A 241 -4.13 2.54 17.91
N SER A 242 -3.96 3.27 16.80
CA SER A 242 -5.02 3.46 15.82
C SER A 242 -4.94 2.39 14.73
N ILE A 243 -6.10 1.87 14.34
CA ILE A 243 -6.23 0.88 13.26
C ILE A 243 -6.61 1.64 11.99
N ARG A 244 -5.73 1.62 10.99
CA ARG A 244 -5.90 2.37 9.73
C ARG A 244 -6.09 1.43 8.57
N LEU A 245 -7.19 1.58 7.84
CA LEU A 245 -7.35 0.97 6.53
C LEU A 245 -6.57 1.79 5.50
N ALA A 246 -6.08 1.13 4.47
CA ALA A 246 -5.46 1.78 3.33
C ALA A 246 -6.52 2.50 2.48
N ASP A 247 -6.30 3.78 2.22
CA ASP A 247 -6.99 4.54 1.19
C ASP A 247 -6.61 3.98 -0.19
N GLU A 248 -7.58 3.93 -1.09
CA GLU A 248 -7.42 3.47 -2.46
C GLU A 248 -7.71 4.61 -3.44
N ALA A 249 -6.83 4.77 -4.44
CA ALA A 249 -7.05 5.75 -5.49
C ALA A 249 -8.01 5.21 -6.54
N VAL A 250 -8.75 6.09 -7.21
CA VAL A 250 -9.53 5.69 -8.38
C VAL A 250 -8.58 5.13 -9.45
N ALA A 251 -8.84 3.92 -9.90
CA ALA A 251 -8.08 3.23 -10.92
C ALA A 251 -8.89 3.05 -12.20
N TRP A 252 -8.21 3.09 -13.35
CA TRP A 252 -8.82 2.66 -14.61
C TRP A 252 -8.86 1.14 -14.65
N ASP A 253 -9.94 0.60 -15.22
CA ASP A 253 -9.94 -0.78 -15.66
C ASP A 253 -9.17 -0.87 -16.97
N PHE A 254 -8.07 -1.61 -16.94
CA PHE A 254 -7.19 -1.79 -18.09
C PHE A 254 -7.45 -3.12 -18.82
N SER A 255 -8.49 -3.85 -18.43
CA SER A 255 -8.98 -5.00 -19.20
C SER A 255 -9.80 -4.57 -20.43
N GLU A 256 -10.32 -3.33 -20.42
CA GLU A 256 -11.02 -2.72 -21.56
C GLU A 256 -10.01 -2.38 -22.68
N ARG A 257 -10.14 -3.08 -23.81
CA ARG A 257 -9.38 -2.82 -25.04
C ARG A 257 -10.17 -1.91 -25.97
N PHE A 258 -9.50 -0.98 -26.63
CA PHE A 258 -10.11 -0.08 -27.60
C PHE A 258 -9.69 -0.45 -29.02
N GLY A 259 -10.52 -1.17 -29.77
CA GLY A 259 -10.14 -1.60 -31.12
C GLY A 259 -11.06 -2.55 -31.87
N ASP A 260 -12.09 -3.10 -31.24
CA ASP A 260 -13.14 -3.90 -31.91
C ASP A 260 -14.21 -3.02 -32.60
#